data_AF-F3QY55-F1
#
_entry.id   AF-F3QY55-F1
#
_cell.length_a   1.000
_cell.length_b   1.000
_cell.length_c   1.000
_cell.angle_alpha   90.00
_cell.angle_beta   90.00
_cell.angle_gamma   90.00
#
_symmetry.space_group_name_H-M   'P 1'
#
loop_
_entity.id
_entity.type
_entity.pdbx_description
1 polymer ?
#
loop_
_entity_poly.entity_id
_entity_poly.type
_entity_poly.pdbx_seq_one_letter_code
_entity_poly.pdbx_strand_id
1 'polypeptide(L)'
;MNKVKVFMAMIAVALGGLIIWSCTQDEMENGKATFRYSAEEIATLRAMAEKYGVPNIKFITSSQFPLPSMKEMEQNFIEFAVIKQVVAQPLEVVDSTATSKIYKTKQMPRTRVLKRVPEMSTDGIDLSQFVAAVGTSFWLTLKVTVTKDKNDPNKDPTVSVYGSLKLPYDTYDTSYGKSGETTSTRWISKDRIGVSYSCNVTKYEIKRTQFGEEIKIELASDNVTVDTSTAI
;
A
#
# COMPACT_ATOMS: atom_id res chain seq x y z
N MET A 1 -24.07 -4.44 -33.83
CA MET A 1 -24.29 -4.15 -32.40
C MET A 1 -24.58 -5.48 -31.71
N ASN A 2 -23.53 -6.21 -31.34
CA ASN A 2 -23.67 -7.58 -30.82
C ASN A 2 -24.08 -7.52 -29.35
N LYS A 3 -25.27 -8.05 -29.05
CA LYS A 3 -25.78 -8.20 -27.69
C LYS A 3 -24.94 -9.27 -26.99
N VAL A 4 -24.09 -8.86 -26.05
CA VAL A 4 -23.41 -9.79 -25.13
C VAL A 4 -24.48 -10.40 -24.24
N LYS A 5 -24.73 -11.71 -24.38
CA LYS A 5 -25.64 -12.47 -23.51
C LYS A 5 -24.82 -13.03 -22.36
N VAL A 6 -25.02 -12.48 -21.16
CA VAL A 6 -24.43 -12.97 -19.90
C VAL A 6 -25.41 -13.98 -19.29
N PHE A 7 -24.95 -15.21 -19.02
CA PHE A 7 -25.72 -16.20 -18.26
C PHE A 7 -25.08 -16.37 -16.88
N MET A 8 -25.87 -16.14 -15.84
CA MET A 8 -25.51 -16.41 -14.45
C MET A 8 -26.00 -17.82 -14.10
N ALA A 9 -25.11 -18.72 -13.67
CA ALA A 9 -25.48 -20.00 -13.10
C ALA A 9 -25.16 -20.01 -11.60
N MET A 10 -26.16 -20.21 -10.74
CA MET A 10 -25.98 -20.38 -9.30
C MET A 10 -26.01 -21.87 -8.96
N ILE A 11 -24.97 -22.37 -8.29
CA ILE A 11 -24.99 -23.69 -7.66
C ILE A 11 -24.91 -23.50 -6.15
N ALA A 12 -25.98 -23.88 -5.44
CA ALA A 12 -25.99 -23.93 -3.99
C ALA A 12 -25.29 -25.21 -3.53
N VAL A 13 -24.14 -25.08 -2.88
CA VAL A 13 -23.46 -26.20 -2.20
C VAL A 13 -23.86 -26.19 -0.74
N ALA A 14 -24.37 -27.34 -0.26
CA ALA A 14 -25.11 -27.52 0.98
C ALA A 14 -24.36 -27.25 2.31
N LEU A 15 -23.16 -26.65 2.28
CA LEU A 15 -22.41 -26.26 3.48
C LEU A 15 -21.74 -24.88 3.28
N GLY A 16 -22.57 -23.82 3.26
CA GLY A 16 -22.17 -22.51 3.79
C GLY A 16 -21.43 -21.53 2.88
N GLY A 17 -21.50 -21.65 1.55
CA GLY A 17 -20.96 -20.60 0.66
C GLY A 17 -21.67 -20.56 -0.70
N LEU A 18 -22.24 -19.41 -1.05
CA LEU A 18 -22.70 -19.09 -2.41
C LEU A 18 -21.46 -18.76 -3.26
N ILE A 19 -21.12 -19.62 -4.21
CA ILE A 19 -20.14 -19.29 -5.25
C ILE A 19 -20.92 -18.84 -6.48
N ILE A 20 -20.85 -17.55 -6.81
CA ILE A 20 -21.48 -17.01 -8.01
C ILE A 20 -20.57 -17.33 -9.21
N TRP A 21 -21.08 -18.14 -10.15
CA TRP A 21 -20.40 -18.49 -11.40
C TRP A 21 -20.97 -17.63 -12.53
N SER A 22 -20.21 -16.62 -12.96
CA SER A 22 -20.53 -15.85 -14.17
C SER A 22 -19.53 -16.21 -15.27
N CYS A 23 -19.94 -17.01 -16.27
CA CYS A 23 -19.13 -17.26 -17.46
C CYS A 23 -19.49 -16.25 -18.57
N THR A 24 -18.47 -15.64 -19.17
CA THR A 24 -18.61 -14.98 -20.48
C THR A 24 -18.39 -16.01 -21.61
N GLN A 25 -19.05 -15.84 -22.77
CA GLN A 25 -19.04 -16.84 -23.87
C GLN A 25 -17.61 -17.20 -24.35
N ASP A 26 -16.67 -16.24 -24.29
CA ASP A 26 -15.24 -16.44 -24.59
C ASP A 26 -14.51 -17.39 -23.61
N GLU A 27 -15.03 -17.58 -22.40
CA GLU A 27 -14.46 -18.48 -21.38
C GLU A 27 -14.88 -19.93 -21.60
N MET A 28 -16.03 -20.17 -22.25
CA MET A 28 -16.46 -21.51 -22.65
C MET A 28 -15.62 -22.07 -23.80
N GLU A 29 -15.14 -21.21 -24.70
CA GLU A 29 -14.31 -21.65 -25.84
C GLU A 29 -12.87 -21.99 -25.45
N ASN A 30 -12.34 -21.40 -24.35
CA ASN A 30 -10.97 -21.62 -23.89
C ASN A 30 -10.84 -22.47 -22.61
N GLY A 31 -11.95 -22.91 -22.01
CA GLY A 31 -11.96 -23.89 -20.91
C GLY A 31 -11.29 -23.44 -19.60
N LYS A 32 -10.91 -22.15 -19.45
CA LYS A 32 -10.30 -21.62 -18.22
C LYS A 32 -11.33 -20.83 -17.42
N ALA A 33 -11.74 -21.39 -16.30
CA ALA A 33 -12.61 -20.72 -15.35
C ALA A 33 -11.89 -19.51 -14.72
N THR A 34 -12.56 -18.35 -14.69
CA THR A 34 -12.09 -17.14 -14.01
C THR A 34 -12.98 -16.87 -12.81
N PHE A 35 -12.40 -16.75 -11.63
CA PHE A 35 -13.09 -16.29 -10.43
C PHE A 35 -13.25 -14.77 -10.50
N ARG A 36 -14.43 -14.25 -10.17
CA ARG A 36 -14.76 -12.83 -10.20
C ARG A 36 -15.62 -12.47 -9.00
N TYR A 37 -15.38 -11.32 -8.37
CA TYR A 37 -16.35 -10.76 -7.44
C TYR A 37 -17.56 -10.23 -8.21
N SER A 38 -18.75 -10.38 -7.63
CA SER A 38 -19.96 -9.69 -8.08
C SER A 38 -19.87 -8.18 -7.88
N ALA A 39 -20.78 -7.43 -8.50
CA ALA A 39 -20.81 -5.97 -8.37
C ALA A 39 -21.11 -5.54 -6.93
N GLU A 40 -21.99 -6.28 -6.24
CA GLU A 40 -22.35 -6.07 -4.84
C GLU A 40 -21.15 -6.30 -3.91
N GLU A 41 -20.38 -7.34 -4.17
CA GLU A 41 -19.15 -7.65 -3.46
C GLU A 41 -18.09 -6.56 -3.66
N ILE A 42 -17.90 -6.08 -4.89
CA ILE A 42 -16.97 -4.98 -5.19
C ILE A 42 -17.41 -3.69 -4.48
N ALA A 43 -18.70 -3.36 -4.50
CA ALA A 43 -19.22 -2.19 -3.79
C ALA A 43 -18.98 -2.30 -2.27
N THR A 44 -19.17 -3.49 -1.71
CA THR A 44 -18.91 -3.77 -0.29
C THR A 44 -17.41 -3.62 0.03
N LEU A 45 -16.53 -4.14 -0.82
CA LEU A 45 -15.07 -3.99 -0.69
C LEU A 45 -14.63 -2.53 -0.77
N ARG A 46 -15.23 -1.74 -1.66
CA ARG A 46 -14.97 -0.29 -1.76
C ARG A 46 -15.40 0.45 -0.49
N ALA A 47 -16.58 0.16 0.03
CA ALA A 47 -17.06 0.74 1.29
C ALA A 47 -16.16 0.36 2.48
N MET A 48 -15.67 -0.89 2.51
CA MET A 48 -14.68 -1.33 3.51
C MET A 48 -13.36 -0.56 3.38
N ALA A 49 -12.80 -0.45 2.18
CA ALA A 49 -11.56 0.29 1.93
C ALA A 49 -11.69 1.77 2.37
N GLU A 50 -12.83 2.41 2.08
CA GLU A 50 -13.13 3.77 2.54
C GLU A 50 -13.20 3.86 4.07
N LYS A 51 -13.88 2.92 4.73
CA LYS A 51 -13.97 2.82 6.21
C LYS A 51 -12.58 2.73 6.88
N TYR A 52 -11.60 2.12 6.21
CA TYR A 52 -10.22 2.01 6.68
C TYR A 52 -9.29 3.15 6.22
N GLY A 53 -9.80 4.15 5.50
CA GLY A 53 -9.00 5.30 5.06
C GLY A 53 -8.12 5.03 3.83
N VAL A 54 -8.44 3.99 3.05
CA VAL A 54 -7.76 3.63 1.80
C VAL A 54 -8.72 3.64 0.60
N PRO A 55 -9.50 4.71 0.37
CA PRO A 55 -10.58 4.71 -0.63
C PRO A 55 -10.10 4.49 -2.07
N ASN A 56 -8.87 4.91 -2.37
CA ASN A 56 -8.27 4.84 -3.71
C ASN A 56 -7.48 3.55 -3.96
N ILE A 57 -7.49 2.59 -3.02
CA ILE A 57 -6.76 1.34 -3.18
C ILE A 57 -7.28 0.58 -4.40
N LYS A 58 -6.35 0.04 -5.19
CA LYS A 58 -6.67 -0.93 -6.24
C LYS A 58 -6.64 -2.31 -5.61
N PHE A 59 -7.59 -3.16 -5.95
CA PHE A 59 -7.63 -4.54 -5.47
C PHE A 59 -8.08 -5.48 -6.56
N ILE A 60 -7.71 -6.74 -6.40
CA ILE A 60 -8.05 -7.81 -7.33
C ILE A 60 -9.57 -7.95 -7.44
N THR A 61 -10.09 -7.98 -8.67
CA THR A 61 -11.52 -8.19 -8.92
C THR A 61 -11.81 -9.45 -9.72
N SER A 62 -10.79 -10.02 -10.37
CA SER A 62 -10.85 -11.27 -11.10
C SER A 62 -9.49 -11.99 -11.08
N SER A 63 -9.52 -13.32 -11.16
CA SER A 63 -8.32 -14.16 -11.17
C SER A 63 -8.60 -15.55 -11.74
N GLN A 64 -7.56 -16.23 -12.24
CA GLN A 64 -7.64 -17.66 -12.57
C GLN A 64 -7.57 -18.56 -11.32
N PHE A 65 -7.25 -17.97 -10.17
CA PHE A 65 -7.23 -18.64 -8.87
C PHE A 65 -8.38 -18.14 -8.00
N PRO A 66 -8.79 -18.91 -6.97
CA PRO A 66 -9.78 -18.45 -6.01
C PRO A 66 -9.44 -17.05 -5.49
N LEU A 67 -10.41 -16.15 -5.57
CA LEU A 67 -10.26 -14.81 -5.01
C LEU A 67 -10.23 -14.88 -3.49
N PRO A 68 -9.56 -13.94 -2.80
CA PRO A 68 -9.63 -13.83 -1.36
C PRO A 68 -11.09 -13.71 -0.88
N SER A 69 -11.39 -14.20 0.30
CA SER A 69 -12.65 -13.93 0.97
C SER A 69 -12.77 -12.44 1.35
N MET A 70 -13.99 -11.99 1.66
CA MET A 70 -14.23 -10.64 2.17
C MET A 70 -13.38 -10.30 3.40
N LYS A 71 -13.20 -11.28 4.30
CA LYS A 71 -12.40 -11.13 5.52
C LYS A 71 -10.91 -10.98 5.20
N GLU A 72 -10.40 -11.72 4.23
CA GLU A 72 -8.99 -11.60 3.80
C GLU A 72 -8.74 -10.26 3.08
N MET A 73 -9.72 -9.77 2.31
CA MET A 73 -9.64 -8.44 1.72
C MET A 73 -9.71 -7.32 2.76
N GLU A 74 -10.58 -7.43 3.76
CA GLU A 74 -10.62 -6.51 4.89
C GLU A 74 -9.25 -6.42 5.58
N GLN A 75 -8.61 -7.57 5.81
CA GLN A 75 -7.28 -7.64 6.37
C GLN A 75 -6.23 -6.93 5.49
N ASN A 76 -6.30 -7.08 4.17
CA ASN A 76 -5.43 -6.35 3.24
C ASN A 76 -5.63 -4.83 3.34
N PHE A 77 -6.87 -4.36 3.45
CA PHE A 77 -7.16 -2.93 3.59
C PHE A 77 -6.62 -2.36 4.90
N ILE A 78 -6.74 -3.11 5.99
CA ILE A 78 -6.14 -2.75 7.29
C ILE A 78 -4.63 -2.61 7.18
N GLU A 79 -3.94 -3.55 6.51
CA GLU A 79 -2.49 -3.47 6.33
C GLU A 79 -2.07 -2.23 5.53
N PHE A 80 -2.77 -1.91 4.44
CA PHE A 80 -2.49 -0.70 3.66
C PHE A 80 -2.78 0.58 4.45
N ALA A 81 -3.82 0.59 5.30
CA ALA A 81 -4.08 1.69 6.21
C ALA A 81 -2.93 1.88 7.21
N VAL A 82 -2.40 0.78 7.77
CA VAL A 82 -1.23 0.81 8.66
C VAL A 82 0.02 1.31 7.91
N ILE A 83 0.27 0.83 6.69
CA ILE A 83 1.37 1.30 5.84
C ILE A 83 1.31 2.82 5.65
N LYS A 84 0.15 3.36 5.26
CA LYS A 84 -0.07 4.80 5.10
C LYS A 84 0.12 5.55 6.42
N GLN A 85 -0.36 4.98 7.52
CA GLN A 85 -0.18 5.60 8.83
C GLN A 85 1.29 5.65 9.26
N VAL A 86 2.07 4.59 9.03
CA VAL A 86 3.49 4.54 9.38
C VAL A 86 4.28 5.57 8.59
N VAL A 87 4.04 5.70 7.28
CA VAL A 87 4.77 6.69 6.48
C VAL A 87 4.34 8.13 6.76
N ALA A 88 3.10 8.35 7.21
CA ALA A 88 2.59 9.67 7.57
C ALA A 88 3.13 10.17 8.93
N GLN A 89 3.90 9.33 9.64
CA GLN A 89 4.50 9.74 10.90
C GLN A 89 5.59 10.79 10.71
N PRO A 90 5.80 11.64 11.72
CA PRO A 90 6.97 12.50 11.76
C PRO A 90 8.25 11.69 11.56
N LEU A 91 9.09 12.15 10.66
CA LEU A 91 10.41 11.58 10.47
C LEU A 91 11.35 12.10 11.56
N GLU A 92 12.18 11.23 12.10
CA GLU A 92 13.22 11.57 13.05
C GLU A 92 14.56 11.71 12.33
N VAL A 93 15.37 12.68 12.76
CA VAL A 93 16.74 12.81 12.29
C VAL A 93 17.56 11.73 12.98
N VAL A 94 18.06 10.77 12.19
CA VAL A 94 18.89 9.66 12.69
C VAL A 94 20.38 9.93 12.51
N ASP A 95 20.73 10.82 11.59
CA ASP A 95 22.09 11.28 11.37
C ASP A 95 22.06 12.71 10.80
N SER A 96 23.03 13.53 11.22
CA SER A 96 23.18 14.90 10.78
C SER A 96 24.65 15.28 10.69
N THR A 97 25.05 15.71 9.50
CA THR A 97 26.37 16.24 9.19
C THR A 97 26.24 17.69 8.72
N ALA A 98 27.36 18.36 8.45
CA ALA A 98 27.35 19.72 7.92
C ALA A 98 26.66 19.85 6.54
N THR A 99 26.61 18.77 5.75
CA THR A 99 26.10 18.79 4.37
C THR A 99 24.97 17.79 4.12
N SER A 100 24.57 17.00 5.11
CA SER A 100 23.47 16.06 4.93
C SER A 100 22.73 15.73 6.22
N LYS A 101 21.44 15.44 6.07
CA LYS A 101 20.56 14.95 7.14
C LYS A 101 19.85 13.69 6.66
N ILE A 102 19.84 12.67 7.51
CA ILE A 102 19.11 11.42 7.28
C ILE A 102 17.89 11.42 8.19
N TYR A 103 16.74 11.31 7.55
CA TYR A 103 15.43 11.21 8.16
C TYR A 103 14.95 9.78 8.06
N LYS A 104 14.35 9.25 9.13
CA LYS A 104 13.72 7.93 9.14
C LYS A 104 12.38 7.99 9.84
N THR A 105 11.40 7.22 9.36
CA THR A 105 10.13 7.05 10.08
C THR A 105 10.39 6.51 11.49
N LYS A 106 9.80 7.16 12.48
CA LYS A 106 9.88 6.74 13.88
C LYS A 106 9.36 5.31 14.02
N GLN A 107 10.06 4.49 14.81
CA GLN A 107 9.56 3.15 15.12
C GLN A 107 8.28 3.26 15.97
N MET A 108 7.22 2.59 15.55
CA MET A 108 5.96 2.58 16.27
C MET A 108 6.16 2.00 17.69
N PRO A 109 5.73 2.69 18.76
CA PRO A 109 5.49 2.02 20.04
C PRO A 109 4.42 0.95 19.83
N ARG A 110 4.56 -0.22 20.46
CA ARG A 110 3.68 -1.41 20.29
C ARG A 110 2.18 -1.16 20.55
N THR A 111 1.82 -0.01 21.10
CA THR A 111 0.46 0.35 21.51
C THR A 111 0.07 1.71 20.94
N ARG A 112 -0.57 1.73 19.76
CA ARG A 112 -1.38 2.88 19.33
C ARG A 112 -2.66 2.41 18.64
N VAL A 113 -3.79 2.85 19.19
CA VAL A 113 -5.11 2.75 18.58
C VAL A 113 -5.20 3.80 17.46
N LEU A 114 -5.69 3.41 16.29
CA LEU A 114 -5.95 4.33 15.19
C LEU A 114 -7.23 5.10 15.53
N LYS A 115 -7.07 6.35 16.01
CA LYS A 115 -8.22 7.25 16.22
C LYS A 115 -8.72 7.72 14.85
N ARG A 116 -9.96 7.34 14.49
CA ARG A 116 -10.73 8.08 13.49
C ARG A 116 -10.81 9.55 13.97
N VAL A 117 -10.64 10.48 13.05
CA VAL A 117 -10.63 11.95 13.21
C VAL A 117 -11.74 12.49 14.17
N PRO A 118 -11.72 13.79 14.54
CA PRO A 118 -11.17 14.36 15.78
C PRO A 118 -11.99 14.05 17.04
N GLU A 119 -11.29 14.00 18.19
CA GLU A 119 -11.65 14.01 19.63
C GLU A 119 -12.99 13.47 20.19
N MET A 120 -14.02 13.07 19.42
CA MET A 120 -15.33 12.67 19.96
C MET A 120 -15.95 11.38 19.38
N SER A 121 -15.21 10.51 18.69
CA SER A 121 -15.75 9.20 18.24
C SER A 121 -15.24 8.02 19.08
N THR A 122 -16.15 7.15 19.50
CA THR A 122 -15.90 5.94 20.32
C THR A 122 -15.61 4.67 19.51
N ASP A 123 -15.63 4.74 18.18
CA ASP A 123 -15.40 3.59 17.28
C ASP A 123 -13.91 3.43 16.93
N GLY A 124 -13.11 3.08 17.93
CA GLY A 124 -11.70 2.72 17.73
C GLY A 124 -11.54 1.26 17.30
N ILE A 125 -10.84 1.01 16.20
CA ILE A 125 -10.37 -0.33 15.85
C ILE A 125 -8.95 -0.45 16.41
N ASP A 126 -8.72 -1.44 17.29
CA ASP A 126 -7.39 -1.70 17.84
C ASP A 126 -6.52 -2.39 16.78
N LEU A 127 -5.62 -1.61 16.18
CA LEU A 127 -4.68 -2.06 15.16
C LEU A 127 -3.27 -2.29 15.73
N SER A 128 -3.11 -2.25 17.05
CA SER A 128 -1.81 -2.31 17.73
C SER A 128 -0.99 -3.55 17.36
N GLN A 129 -1.63 -4.71 17.20
CA GLN A 129 -0.95 -5.95 16.79
C GLN A 129 -0.44 -5.90 15.34
N PHE A 130 -1.23 -5.35 14.41
CA PHE A 130 -0.82 -5.18 13.01
C PHE A 130 0.28 -4.13 12.85
N VAL A 131 0.16 -3.03 13.59
CA VAL A 131 1.18 -1.99 13.69
C VAL A 131 2.50 -2.55 14.21
N ALA A 132 2.46 -3.42 15.22
CA ALA A 132 3.66 -4.06 15.76
C ALA A 132 4.33 -5.00 14.74
N ALA A 133 3.54 -5.76 13.96
CA ALA A 133 4.07 -6.68 12.95
C ALA A 133 4.65 -5.94 11.72
N VAL A 134 3.98 -4.91 11.22
CA VAL A 134 4.43 -4.12 10.06
C VAL A 134 5.57 -3.18 10.46
N GLY A 135 5.48 -2.54 11.63
CA GLY A 135 6.40 -1.51 12.10
C GLY A 135 7.81 -1.98 12.48
N THR A 136 8.05 -3.29 12.60
CA THR A 136 9.40 -3.84 12.83
C THR A 136 10.26 -3.86 11.56
N SER A 137 9.65 -3.86 10.39
CA SER A 137 10.34 -4.07 9.10
C SER A 137 10.09 -2.99 8.07
N PHE A 138 9.06 -2.17 8.27
CA PHE A 138 8.65 -1.13 7.34
C PHE A 138 9.17 0.24 7.77
N TRP A 139 9.98 0.89 6.93
CA TRP A 139 10.47 2.24 7.19
C TRP A 139 10.77 3.02 5.93
N LEU A 140 10.47 4.32 5.95
CA LEU A 140 10.96 5.27 4.95
C LEU A 140 12.25 5.90 5.46
N THR A 141 13.27 5.95 4.60
CA THR A 141 14.50 6.73 4.82
C THR A 141 14.60 7.80 3.76
N LEU A 142 14.72 9.07 4.18
CA LEU A 142 15.03 10.19 3.29
C LEU A 142 16.42 10.73 3.65
N LYS A 143 17.34 10.76 2.69
CA LYS A 143 18.63 11.43 2.83
C LYS A 143 18.57 12.73 2.04
N VAL A 144 18.67 13.85 2.75
CA VAL A 144 18.78 15.18 2.15
C VAL A 144 20.24 15.58 2.18
N THR A 145 20.80 15.95 1.04
CA THR A 145 22.17 16.43 0.90
C THR A 145 22.16 17.82 0.30
N VAL A 146 22.96 18.72 0.88
CA VAL A 146 23.09 20.10 0.47
C VAL A 146 24.54 20.34 0.08
N THR A 147 24.76 20.71 -1.16
CA THR A 147 26.08 20.98 -1.70
C THR A 147 26.16 22.44 -2.11
N LYS A 148 27.06 23.18 -1.46
CA LYS A 148 27.40 24.55 -1.85
C LYS A 148 28.58 24.54 -2.82
N ASP A 149 28.47 25.27 -3.91
CA ASP A 149 29.60 25.44 -4.82
C ASP A 149 30.67 26.30 -4.13
N LYS A 150 31.88 25.77 -4.03
CA LYS A 150 33.01 26.48 -3.42
C LYS A 150 33.53 27.60 -4.34
N ASN A 151 33.31 27.46 -5.65
CA ASN A 151 33.76 28.41 -6.66
C ASN A 151 32.74 29.54 -6.89
N ASP A 152 31.49 29.34 -6.45
CA ASP A 152 30.44 30.36 -6.50
C ASP A 152 29.61 30.35 -5.20
N PRO A 153 30.12 30.97 -4.12
CA PRO A 153 29.51 30.93 -2.80
C PRO A 153 28.21 31.75 -2.68
N ASN A 154 27.86 32.52 -3.71
CA ASN A 154 26.63 33.32 -3.75
C ASN A 154 25.49 32.60 -4.46
N LYS A 155 25.78 31.51 -5.17
CA LYS A 155 24.77 30.65 -5.77
C LYS A 155 24.01 29.87 -4.69
N ASP A 156 22.71 29.69 -4.90
CA ASP A 156 21.89 28.84 -4.05
C ASP A 156 22.46 27.41 -4.01
N PRO A 157 22.47 26.78 -2.83
CA PRO A 157 23.02 25.45 -2.70
C PRO A 157 22.19 24.44 -3.50
N THR A 158 22.88 23.47 -4.09
CA THR A 158 22.22 22.34 -4.76
C THR A 158 21.71 21.37 -3.70
N VAL A 159 20.42 21.07 -3.76
CA VAL A 159 19.78 20.10 -2.87
C VAL A 159 19.53 18.81 -3.63
N SER A 160 19.97 17.68 -3.08
CA SER A 160 19.60 16.36 -3.56
C SER A 160 18.89 15.58 -2.46
N VAL A 161 17.86 14.84 -2.87
CA VAL A 161 17.13 13.95 -1.97
C VAL A 161 17.15 12.55 -2.55
N TYR A 162 17.46 11.60 -1.68
CA TYR A 162 17.30 10.19 -1.94
C TYR A 162 16.24 9.65 -0.98
N GLY A 163 15.26 8.94 -1.50
CA GLY A 163 14.22 8.28 -0.71
C GLY A 163 14.26 6.78 -0.94
N SER A 164 14.10 6.01 0.13
CA SER A 164 14.02 4.55 0.08
C SER A 164 13.02 4.03 1.08
N LEU A 165 11.99 3.35 0.58
CA LEU A 165 11.01 2.66 1.41
C LEU A 165 11.40 1.19 1.57
N LYS A 166 11.59 0.75 2.80
CA LYS A 166 11.71 -0.67 3.12
C LYS A 166 10.32 -1.24 3.36
N LEU A 167 10.00 -2.33 2.66
CA LEU A 167 8.72 -3.02 2.75
C LEU A 167 8.68 -4.02 3.92
N PRO A 168 7.49 -4.48 4.33
CA PRO A 168 7.37 -5.56 5.30
C PRO A 168 8.09 -6.83 4.82
N TYR A 169 8.46 -7.71 5.76
CA TYR A 169 9.07 -8.99 5.39
C TYR A 169 8.07 -9.87 4.62
N ASP A 170 8.58 -10.52 3.59
CA ASP A 170 7.86 -11.58 2.89
C ASP A 170 7.63 -12.76 3.84
N THR A 171 6.49 -13.42 3.67
CA THR A 171 6.16 -14.69 4.32
C THR A 171 6.17 -15.81 3.29
N TYR A 172 5.86 -17.04 3.71
CA TYR A 172 5.78 -18.17 2.80
C TYR A 172 4.72 -17.98 1.69
N ASP A 173 3.65 -17.23 1.98
CA ASP A 173 2.48 -17.07 1.10
C ASP A 173 2.22 -15.63 0.67
N THR A 174 2.97 -14.66 1.19
CA THR A 174 2.76 -13.23 0.88
C THR A 174 4.07 -12.53 0.60
N SER A 175 4.09 -11.64 -0.40
CA SER A 175 5.21 -10.73 -0.62
C SER A 175 4.75 -9.31 -0.89
N TYR A 176 5.65 -8.35 -0.67
CA TYR A 176 5.40 -6.95 -0.99
C TYR A 176 6.34 -6.46 -2.09
N GLY A 177 5.81 -5.71 -3.04
CA GLY A 177 6.57 -5.02 -4.07
C GLY A 177 6.44 -3.51 -3.96
N LYS A 178 7.42 -2.81 -4.52
CA LYS A 178 7.39 -1.36 -4.69
C LYS A 178 7.82 -0.98 -6.10
N SER A 179 7.21 0.07 -6.62
CA SER A 179 7.55 0.62 -7.93
C SER A 179 7.34 2.14 -7.98
N GLY A 180 7.94 2.79 -8.97
CA GLY A 180 7.76 4.22 -9.21
C GLY A 180 8.23 5.11 -8.05
N GLU A 181 9.31 4.73 -7.36
CA GLU A 181 9.88 5.56 -6.30
C GLU A 181 10.36 6.90 -6.87
N THR A 182 9.81 7.99 -6.36
CA THR A 182 10.14 9.35 -6.76
C THR A 182 10.36 10.22 -5.54
N THR A 183 11.28 11.18 -5.66
CA THR A 183 11.48 12.24 -4.68
C THR A 183 11.51 13.58 -5.38
N SER A 184 11.06 14.61 -4.69
CA SER A 184 11.16 15.98 -5.17
C SER A 184 11.47 16.92 -4.02
N THR A 185 11.96 18.10 -4.39
CA THR A 185 12.26 19.18 -3.44
C THR A 185 11.67 20.48 -3.91
N ARG A 186 11.32 21.33 -2.95
CA ARG A 186 10.93 22.72 -3.20
C ARG A 186 11.44 23.60 -2.08
N TRP A 187 11.91 24.79 -2.42
CA TRP A 187 12.25 25.79 -1.42
C TRP A 187 10.99 26.30 -0.73
N ILE A 188 11.00 26.36 0.61
CA ILE A 188 9.93 26.95 1.42
C ILE A 188 10.37 28.32 1.93
N SER A 189 11.62 28.42 2.41
CA SER A 189 12.30 29.64 2.84
C SER A 189 13.81 29.50 2.60
N LYS A 190 14.59 30.55 2.85
CA LYS A 190 16.06 30.54 2.65
C LYS A 190 16.79 29.43 3.42
N ASP A 191 16.22 28.98 4.52
CA ASP A 191 16.77 28.00 5.46
C ASP A 191 15.94 26.71 5.52
N ARG A 192 14.94 26.54 4.65
CA ARG A 192 14.00 25.40 4.71
C ARG A 192 13.59 24.88 3.35
N ILE A 193 13.68 23.56 3.21
CA ILE A 193 13.27 22.83 2.01
C ILE A 193 12.11 21.91 2.36
N GLY A 194 11.09 21.92 1.50
CA GLY A 194 10.06 20.90 1.43
C GLY A 194 10.58 19.70 0.64
N VAL A 195 10.35 18.51 1.17
CA VAL A 195 10.75 17.24 0.56
C VAL A 195 9.51 16.39 0.40
N SER A 196 9.32 15.84 -0.79
CA SER A 196 8.24 14.91 -1.09
C SER A 196 8.80 13.57 -1.55
N TYR A 197 8.14 12.49 -1.14
CA TYR A 197 8.40 11.12 -1.57
C TYR A 197 7.09 10.47 -2.02
N SER A 198 7.13 9.71 -3.11
CA SER A 198 6.00 8.89 -3.55
C SER A 198 6.45 7.54 -4.07
N CYS A 199 5.66 6.51 -3.82
CA CYS A 199 5.90 5.15 -4.29
C CYS A 199 4.58 4.37 -4.40
N ASN A 200 4.45 3.51 -5.40
CA ASN A 200 3.38 2.51 -5.43
C ASN A 200 3.81 1.25 -4.67
N VAL A 201 3.00 0.82 -3.72
CA VAL A 201 3.20 -0.41 -2.94
C VAL A 201 2.16 -1.42 -3.37
N THR A 202 2.60 -2.66 -3.60
CA THR A 202 1.75 -3.78 -4.02
C THR A 202 1.92 -4.95 -3.08
N LYS A 203 0.81 -5.57 -2.67
CA LYS A 203 0.81 -6.85 -1.95
C LYS A 203 0.49 -7.97 -2.92
N TYR A 204 1.28 -9.04 -2.87
CA TYR A 204 1.09 -10.26 -3.65
C TYR A 204 0.80 -11.45 -2.74
N GLU A 205 -0.05 -12.33 -3.22
CA GLU A 205 -0.14 -13.71 -2.75
C GLU A 205 0.77 -14.59 -3.61
N ILE A 206 1.49 -15.51 -2.96
CA ILE A 206 2.35 -16.50 -3.61
C ILE A 206 1.57 -17.80 -3.64
N LYS A 207 1.17 -18.25 -4.84
CA LYS A 207 0.60 -19.58 -5.06
C LYS A 207 1.66 -20.49 -5.65
N ARG A 208 1.73 -21.73 -5.18
CA ARG A 208 2.61 -22.76 -5.73
C ARG A 208 1.81 -23.72 -6.58
N THR A 209 2.26 -23.96 -7.80
CA THR A 209 1.66 -25.00 -8.65
C THR A 209 2.08 -26.38 -8.16
N GLN A 210 1.37 -27.42 -8.62
CA GLN A 210 1.74 -28.82 -8.40
C GLN A 210 3.15 -29.19 -8.91
N PHE A 211 3.76 -28.32 -9.73
CA PHE A 211 5.11 -28.48 -10.28
C PHE A 211 6.17 -27.64 -9.55
N GLY A 212 5.79 -26.98 -8.45
CA GLY A 212 6.70 -26.16 -7.63
C GLY A 212 6.97 -24.75 -8.17
N GLU A 213 6.27 -24.33 -9.22
CA GLU A 213 6.38 -22.96 -9.75
C GLU A 213 5.65 -21.98 -8.83
N GLU A 214 6.29 -20.85 -8.52
CA GLU A 214 5.69 -19.77 -7.74
C GLU A 214 5.02 -18.76 -8.66
N ILE A 215 3.72 -18.57 -8.47
CA ILE A 215 2.90 -17.59 -9.16
C ILE A 215 2.57 -16.48 -8.18
N LYS A 216 2.89 -15.24 -8.55
CA LYS A 216 2.53 -14.04 -7.78
C LYS A 216 1.22 -13.47 -8.29
N ILE A 217 0.24 -13.38 -7.41
CA ILE A 217 -1.07 -12.80 -7.69
C ILE A 217 -1.16 -11.48 -6.94
N GLU A 218 -1.33 -10.37 -7.67
CA GLU A 218 -1.54 -9.06 -7.03
C GLU A 218 -2.88 -9.05 -6.30
N LEU A 219 -2.86 -8.81 -4.99
CA LEU A 219 -4.06 -8.71 -4.16
C LEU A 219 -4.57 -7.28 -4.10
N ALA A 220 -3.66 -6.34 -3.84
CA ALA A 220 -3.97 -4.93 -3.73
C ALA A 220 -2.73 -4.06 -3.94
N SER A 221 -2.95 -2.84 -4.42
CA SER A 221 -1.91 -1.83 -4.58
C SER A 221 -2.43 -0.43 -4.29
N ASP A 222 -1.57 0.41 -3.73
CA ASP A 222 -1.89 1.81 -3.41
C ASP A 222 -0.64 2.69 -3.56
N ASN A 223 -0.87 3.99 -3.77
CA ASN A 223 0.20 4.97 -3.72
C ASN A 223 0.41 5.46 -2.28
N VAL A 224 1.67 5.51 -1.89
CA VAL A 224 2.15 6.00 -0.61
C VAL A 224 2.90 7.30 -0.86
N THR A 225 2.44 8.38 -0.25
CA THR A 225 3.06 9.71 -0.34
C THR A 225 3.48 10.21 1.03
N VAL A 226 4.61 10.92 1.07
CA VAL A 226 5.10 11.61 2.27
C VAL A 226 5.59 12.98 1.88
N ASP A 227 5.06 13.99 2.55
CA ASP A 227 5.52 15.37 2.45
C ASP A 227 6.08 15.80 3.81
N THR A 228 7.29 16.34 3.80
CA THR A 228 7.96 16.84 5.00
C THR A 228 8.75 18.11 4.71
N SER A 229 9.35 18.70 5.73
CA SER A 229 10.29 19.81 5.55
C SER A 229 11.51 19.64 6.45
N THR A 230 12.64 20.15 5.97
CA THR A 230 13.92 20.12 6.69
C THR A 230 14.53 21.51 6.70
N ALA A 231 15.08 21.88 7.85
CA ALA A 231 15.96 23.04 7.94
C ALA A 231 17.36 22.66 7.40
N ILE A 232 18.02 23.58 6.74
CA ILE A 232 19.34 23.39 6.13
C ILE A 232 20.36 24.41 6.62
#